data_AF-A0A957ZQ56-F1
#
_entry.id   AF-A0A957ZQ56-F1
#
_cell.length_a   1.000
_cell.length_b   1.000
_cell.length_c   1.000
_cell.angle_alpha   90.00
_cell.angle_beta   90.00
_cell.angle_gamma   90.00
#
_symmetry.space_group_name_H-M   'P 1'
#
loop_
_entity.id
_entity.type
_entity.pdbx_description
1 polymer ?
#
loop_
_entity_poly.entity_id
_entity_poly.type
_entity_poly.pdbx_seq_one_letter_code
_entity_poly.pdbx_strand_id
1 'polypeptide(L)'
;MITTKKFYYLATVVALLSLLWPATLAAQEELVCETEVTVQADDWLSKIAEKEYGDVLLYPALAAATNAQAAADSSFTAIDNPDVIEPGWKICVPSLAQAQALAGSGPPGGASPADLTATELRNATYSGIYEAPVTLTDGLYEGEPFVEGAASRPVVEYISEIYGDLDGDGLADAAVFLVENSGGTGNFVYVAAQLNQNGQPVDAGAVWLEDRIQIKSATIADGQIMLEIITEGPGDAACCKSHKAQVAYALQDGQLVQVSSQAGDLE
;
A
#
# COMPACT_ATOMS: atom_id res chain seq x y z
N MET A 1 -32.22 -23.84 69.51
CA MET A 1 -30.84 -23.81 68.94
C MET A 1 -30.91 -23.27 67.52
N ILE A 2 -30.86 -21.94 67.35
CA ILE A 2 -30.87 -21.25 66.05
C ILE A 2 -29.90 -20.06 66.15
N THR A 3 -28.59 -20.28 66.15
CA THR A 3 -27.63 -19.16 66.24
C THR A 3 -26.21 -19.65 65.96
N THR A 4 -25.81 -19.80 64.68
CA THR A 4 -24.39 -19.71 64.29
C THR A 4 -24.15 -19.72 62.77
N LYS A 5 -25.01 -20.35 61.97
CA LYS A 5 -24.76 -20.46 60.52
C LYS A 5 -24.92 -19.16 59.72
N LYS A 6 -25.68 -18.16 60.22
CA LYS A 6 -25.95 -16.92 59.47
C LYS A 6 -24.80 -15.89 59.52
N PHE A 7 -23.90 -15.96 60.50
CA PHE A 7 -22.79 -15.01 60.63
C PHE A 7 -21.62 -15.33 59.68
N TYR A 8 -21.41 -16.60 59.33
CA TYR A 8 -20.35 -16.98 58.39
C TYR A 8 -20.66 -16.61 56.94
N TYR A 9 -21.94 -16.57 56.55
CA TYR A 9 -22.33 -16.17 55.19
C TYR A 9 -22.25 -14.66 54.96
N LEU A 10 -22.31 -13.83 56.00
CA LEU A 10 -22.24 -12.39 55.84
C LEU A 10 -20.78 -11.88 55.70
N ALA A 11 -19.82 -12.57 56.34
CA ALA A 11 -18.40 -12.22 56.25
C ALA A 11 -17.73 -12.70 54.95
N THR A 12 -18.18 -13.80 54.35
CA THR A 12 -17.63 -14.31 53.09
C THR A 12 -18.16 -13.58 51.85
N VAL A 13 -19.35 -12.98 51.91
CA VAL A 13 -19.92 -12.22 50.77
C VAL A 13 -19.27 -10.84 50.62
N VAL A 14 -18.81 -10.21 51.70
CA VAL A 14 -18.14 -8.90 51.62
C VAL A 14 -16.69 -9.03 51.13
N ALA A 15 -15.99 -10.12 51.46
CA ALA A 15 -14.62 -10.38 50.98
C ALA A 15 -14.56 -10.86 49.51
N LEU A 16 -15.67 -11.36 48.95
CA LEU A 16 -15.74 -11.73 47.52
C LEU A 16 -16.18 -10.57 46.62
N LEU A 17 -16.73 -9.48 47.16
CA LEU A 17 -17.18 -8.32 46.36
C LEU A 17 -16.08 -7.27 46.12
N SER A 18 -14.94 -7.36 46.80
CA SER A 18 -13.79 -6.46 46.62
C SER A 18 -12.78 -6.91 45.55
N LEU A 19 -13.02 -8.03 44.87
CA LEU A 19 -12.22 -8.51 43.72
C LEU A 19 -12.79 -8.08 42.36
N LEU A 20 -13.84 -7.26 42.36
CA LEU A 20 -14.43 -6.67 41.15
C LEU A 20 -14.08 -5.18 41.09
N TRP A 21 -12.79 -4.85 41.15
CA TRP A 21 -12.36 -3.62 40.46
C TRP A 21 -12.47 -3.93 38.97
N PRO A 22 -13.32 -3.22 38.20
CA PRO A 22 -13.23 -3.33 36.77
C PRO A 22 -11.78 -3.02 36.42
N ALA A 23 -11.11 -3.96 35.74
CA ALA A 23 -9.89 -3.64 35.02
C ALA A 23 -10.19 -2.33 34.30
N THR A 24 -9.37 -1.31 34.52
CA THR A 24 -9.42 -0.11 33.71
C THR A 24 -9.35 -0.60 32.28
N LEU A 25 -10.49 -0.60 31.58
CA LEU A 25 -10.48 -0.65 30.13
C LEU A 25 -9.45 0.41 29.76
N ALA A 26 -8.40 0.02 29.05
CA ALA A 26 -7.60 0.99 28.33
C ALA A 26 -8.63 1.81 27.55
N ALA A 27 -8.89 3.03 28.01
CA ALA A 27 -9.75 3.95 27.32
C ALA A 27 -9.07 4.11 25.96
N GLN A 28 -9.72 3.59 24.92
CA GLN A 28 -9.35 3.98 23.57
C GLN A 28 -9.55 5.49 23.57
N GLU A 29 -8.43 6.22 23.50
CA GLU A 29 -8.42 7.67 23.56
C GLU A 29 -9.31 8.18 22.42
N GLU A 30 -10.35 8.92 22.79
CA GLU A 30 -11.34 9.43 21.84
C GLU A 30 -10.60 10.21 20.75
N LEU A 31 -10.93 9.94 19.49
CA LEU A 31 -10.30 10.60 18.35
C LEU A 31 -10.68 12.09 18.38
N VAL A 32 -9.69 12.95 18.67
CA VAL A 32 -9.89 14.40 18.79
C VAL A 32 -9.01 15.10 17.75
N CYS A 33 -9.56 16.11 17.09
CA CYS A 33 -8.79 17.01 16.23
C CYS A 33 -7.95 17.94 17.12
N GLU A 34 -6.70 17.57 17.38
CA GLU A 34 -5.76 18.39 18.15
C GLU A 34 -5.52 19.74 17.46
N THR A 35 -5.48 19.71 16.12
CA THR A 35 -5.48 20.92 15.28
C THR A 35 -6.46 20.76 14.11
N GLU A 36 -6.95 21.89 13.62
CA GLU A 36 -7.76 21.96 12.40
C GLU A 36 -7.00 22.77 11.35
N VAL A 37 -6.82 22.19 10.16
CA VAL A 37 -6.17 22.85 9.02
C VAL A 37 -7.22 23.19 7.98
N THR A 38 -7.20 24.41 7.45
CA THR A 38 -8.02 24.79 6.28
C THR A 38 -7.20 24.61 5.01
N VAL A 39 -7.67 23.76 4.10
CA VAL A 39 -7.03 23.49 2.80
C VAL A 39 -6.87 24.78 2.02
N GLN A 40 -5.67 25.07 1.51
CA GLN A 40 -5.41 26.17 0.59
C GLN A 40 -5.32 25.68 -0.87
N ALA A 41 -5.25 26.61 -1.82
CA ALA A 41 -4.90 26.25 -3.19
C ALA A 41 -3.52 25.59 -3.22
N ASP A 42 -3.38 24.54 -4.04
CA ASP A 42 -2.16 23.72 -4.17
C ASP A 42 -1.76 22.94 -2.90
N ASP A 43 -2.73 22.63 -2.03
CA ASP A 43 -2.57 21.66 -0.95
C ASP A 43 -3.14 20.29 -1.35
N TRP A 44 -2.48 19.24 -0.86
CA TRP A 44 -2.94 17.85 -0.90
C TRP A 44 -2.63 17.20 0.45
N LEU A 45 -3.33 16.11 0.81
CA LEU A 45 -3.27 15.58 2.17
C LEU A 45 -1.86 15.14 2.61
N SER A 46 -1.03 14.60 1.72
CA SER A 46 0.33 14.16 2.10
C SER A 46 1.29 15.32 2.37
N LYS A 47 1.10 16.49 1.74
CA LYS A 47 1.81 17.72 2.11
C LYS A 47 1.39 18.24 3.48
N ILE A 48 0.11 18.11 3.82
CA ILE A 48 -0.38 18.45 5.16
C ILE A 48 0.20 17.46 6.18
N ALA A 49 0.20 16.16 5.89
CA ALA A 49 0.78 15.15 6.78
C ALA A 49 2.29 15.33 6.99
N GLU A 50 3.04 15.65 5.95
CA GLU A 50 4.46 16.00 6.06
C GLU A 50 4.67 17.21 6.97
N LYS A 51 3.84 18.24 6.80
CA LYS A 51 3.93 19.46 7.61
C LYS A 51 3.60 19.24 9.08
N GLU A 52 2.54 18.48 9.37
CA GLU A 52 2.02 18.29 10.73
C GLU A 52 2.76 17.17 11.49
N TYR A 53 3.21 16.13 10.78
CA TYR A 53 3.82 14.94 11.39
C TYR A 53 5.26 14.66 10.98
N GLY A 54 5.77 15.33 9.93
CA GLY A 54 7.06 14.98 9.33
C GLY A 54 7.04 13.67 8.53
N ASP A 55 5.85 13.15 8.24
CA ASP A 55 5.66 11.87 7.55
C ASP A 55 4.52 11.98 6.53
N VAL A 56 4.89 11.96 5.25
CA VAL A 56 3.95 12.00 4.12
C VAL A 56 2.97 10.83 4.14
N LEU A 57 3.34 9.68 4.72
CA LEU A 57 2.55 8.45 4.70
C LEU A 57 1.39 8.46 5.71
N LEU A 58 1.30 9.47 6.58
CA LEU A 58 0.20 9.63 7.54
C LEU A 58 -1.01 10.38 6.97
N TYR A 59 -0.99 10.75 5.70
CA TYR A 59 -2.12 11.38 5.03
C TYR A 59 -3.44 10.59 5.08
N PRO A 60 -3.46 9.23 5.06
CA PRO A 60 -4.71 8.48 5.18
C PRO A 60 -5.36 8.68 6.55
N ALA A 61 -4.57 8.91 7.59
CA ALA A 61 -5.08 9.19 8.92
C ALA A 61 -5.78 10.55 9.01
N LEU A 62 -5.30 11.56 8.25
CA LEU A 62 -5.98 12.85 8.14
C LEU A 62 -7.35 12.71 7.46
N ALA A 63 -7.42 11.91 6.40
CA ALA A 63 -8.70 11.61 5.74
C ALA A 63 -9.66 10.87 6.69
N ALA A 64 -9.18 9.81 7.34
CA ALA A 64 -9.94 9.02 8.29
C ALA A 64 -10.50 9.87 9.44
N ALA A 65 -9.65 10.71 10.05
CA ALA A 65 -10.05 11.56 11.15
C ALA A 65 -11.04 12.66 10.72
N THR A 66 -10.85 13.23 9.52
CA THR A 66 -11.76 14.21 8.95
C THR A 66 -13.14 13.60 8.68
N ASN A 67 -13.20 12.38 8.14
CA ASN A 67 -14.45 11.67 7.88
C ASN A 67 -15.18 11.27 9.16
N ALA A 68 -14.43 10.82 10.18
CA ALA A 68 -14.98 10.54 11.50
C ALA A 68 -15.61 11.81 12.11
N GLN A 69 -14.94 12.96 11.96
CA GLN A 69 -15.46 14.23 12.44
C GLN A 69 -16.65 14.73 11.61
N ALA A 70 -16.66 14.55 10.30
CA ALA A 70 -17.77 14.94 9.41
C ALA A 70 -19.08 14.21 9.76
N ALA A 71 -19.02 13.01 10.35
CA ALA A 71 -20.19 12.30 10.84
C ALA A 71 -20.86 12.97 12.05
N ALA A 72 -20.10 13.74 12.84
CA ALA A 72 -20.58 14.42 14.05
C ALA A 72 -20.72 15.95 13.87
N ASP A 73 -19.94 16.54 12.98
CA ASP A 73 -19.84 17.98 12.76
C ASP A 73 -19.89 18.31 11.26
N SER A 74 -21.00 18.93 10.85
CA SER A 74 -21.25 19.36 9.47
C SER A 74 -20.31 20.45 8.93
N SER A 75 -19.42 21.01 9.76
CA SER A 75 -18.38 21.94 9.30
C SER A 75 -17.22 21.23 8.59
N PHE A 76 -17.10 19.91 8.75
CA PHE A 76 -16.17 19.07 8.00
C PHE A 76 -16.88 18.48 6.78
N THR A 77 -16.16 18.42 5.67
CA THR A 77 -16.62 17.76 4.44
C THR A 77 -16.06 16.35 4.42
N ALA A 78 -16.90 15.35 4.13
CA ALA A 78 -16.42 13.99 3.95
C ALA A 78 -15.52 13.93 2.71
N ILE A 79 -14.34 13.34 2.89
CA ILE A 79 -13.32 13.11 1.88
C ILE A 79 -13.59 11.73 1.29
N ASP A 80 -14.24 11.69 0.13
CA ASP A 80 -14.50 10.45 -0.60
C ASP A 80 -13.24 9.96 -1.32
N ASN A 81 -12.44 10.89 -1.85
CA ASN A 81 -11.14 10.62 -2.47
C ASN A 81 -10.04 11.45 -1.80
N PRO A 82 -9.07 10.83 -1.10
CA PRO A 82 -7.96 11.52 -0.45
C PRO A 82 -7.06 12.37 -1.37
N ASP A 83 -7.04 12.05 -2.68
CA ASP A 83 -6.29 12.82 -3.69
C ASP A 83 -7.05 14.07 -4.16
N VAL A 84 -8.30 14.24 -3.75
CA VAL A 84 -9.15 15.37 -4.12
C VAL A 84 -9.66 16.09 -2.87
N ILE A 85 -8.99 17.17 -2.52
CA ILE A 85 -9.43 18.11 -1.47
C ILE A 85 -9.58 19.51 -2.07
N GLU A 86 -10.63 20.24 -1.68
CA GLU A 86 -10.88 21.58 -2.22
C GLU A 86 -10.44 22.69 -1.25
N PRO A 87 -9.98 23.83 -1.78
CA PRO A 87 -9.69 25.00 -0.96
C PRO A 87 -10.87 25.39 -0.05
N GLY A 88 -10.60 25.57 1.24
CA GLY A 88 -11.60 25.89 2.26
C GLY A 88 -12.11 24.70 3.06
N TRP A 89 -11.80 23.45 2.68
CA TRP A 89 -12.14 22.28 3.49
C TRP A 89 -11.39 22.31 4.83
N LYS A 90 -12.08 21.87 5.90
CA LYS A 90 -11.47 21.65 7.22
C LYS A 90 -10.93 20.22 7.28
N ILE A 91 -9.66 20.09 7.62
CA ILE A 91 -8.97 18.81 7.87
C ILE A 91 -8.75 18.67 9.36
N CYS A 92 -9.19 17.54 9.92
CA CYS A 92 -8.92 17.14 11.29
C CYS A 92 -7.50 16.58 11.38
N VAL A 93 -6.66 17.19 12.22
CA VAL A 93 -5.30 16.73 12.51
C VAL A 93 -5.30 16.13 13.92
N PRO A 94 -5.40 14.79 14.08
CA PRO A 94 -5.30 14.14 15.38
C PRO A 94 -3.86 14.12 15.92
N SER A 95 -3.67 13.65 17.15
CA SER A 95 -2.32 13.47 17.69
C SER A 95 -1.51 12.47 16.86
N LEU A 96 -0.17 12.59 16.85
CA LEU A 96 0.69 11.67 16.08
C LEU A 96 0.45 10.20 16.43
N ALA A 97 0.23 9.87 17.71
CA ALA A 97 -0.05 8.50 18.13
C ALA A 97 -1.38 7.98 17.56
N GLN A 98 -2.41 8.83 17.53
CA GLN A 98 -3.70 8.51 16.90
C GLN A 98 -3.57 8.42 15.38
N ALA A 99 -2.80 9.32 14.76
CA ALA A 99 -2.53 9.29 13.32
C ALA A 99 -1.80 7.99 12.92
N GLN A 100 -0.78 7.58 13.68
CA GLN A 100 -0.08 6.31 13.48
C GLN A 100 -0.99 5.11 13.69
N ALA A 101 -1.89 5.14 14.68
CA ALA A 101 -2.90 4.11 14.87
C ALA A 101 -3.87 4.03 13.68
N LEU A 102 -4.30 5.19 13.16
CA LEU A 102 -5.18 5.35 11.98
C LEU A 102 -4.47 5.17 10.63
N ALA A 103 -3.15 5.04 10.62
CA ALA A 103 -2.37 4.76 9.41
C ALA A 103 -1.91 3.30 9.38
N GLY A 104 -1.59 2.72 10.54
CA GLY A 104 -1.29 1.29 10.70
C GLY A 104 -2.53 0.40 10.71
N SER A 105 -3.69 0.96 11.04
CA SER A 105 -4.97 0.50 10.53
C SER A 105 -5.28 1.42 9.36
N GLY A 106 -5.10 1.00 8.11
CA GLY A 106 -5.46 1.81 6.95
C GLY A 106 -6.87 2.40 7.11
N PRO A 107 -7.20 3.50 6.41
CA PRO A 107 -8.39 4.29 6.68
C PRO A 107 -9.63 3.40 6.81
N PRO A 108 -10.65 3.74 7.64
CA PRO A 108 -11.99 3.23 7.44
C PRO A 108 -12.65 3.97 6.25
N GLY A 109 -11.88 4.30 5.21
CA GLY A 109 -12.42 4.11 3.86
C GLY A 109 -12.36 2.61 3.74
N GLY A 110 -13.46 1.94 4.09
CA GLY A 110 -13.48 0.50 4.11
C GLY A 110 -12.87 0.05 2.80
N ALA A 111 -11.71 -0.63 2.86
CA ALA A 111 -11.32 -1.49 1.78
C ALA A 111 -12.59 -2.27 1.51
N SER A 112 -13.25 -1.93 0.41
CA SER A 112 -14.39 -2.69 -0.02
C SER A 112 -13.86 -4.13 0.00
N PRO A 113 -14.67 -5.14 0.31
CA PRO A 113 -14.29 -6.50 -0.04
C PRO A 113 -13.81 -6.62 -1.50
N ALA A 114 -14.11 -5.59 -2.32
CA ALA A 114 -13.66 -5.40 -3.68
C ALA A 114 -12.30 -4.69 -3.91
N ASP A 115 -11.60 -4.17 -2.90
CA ASP A 115 -10.34 -3.42 -3.11
C ASP A 115 -9.12 -4.33 -3.03
N LEU A 116 -8.27 -4.29 -4.05
CA LEU A 116 -7.04 -5.08 -4.12
C LEU A 116 -5.97 -4.54 -3.16
N THR A 117 -5.41 -5.41 -2.34
CA THR A 117 -4.45 -5.04 -1.28
C THR A 117 -3.03 -5.53 -1.56
N ALA A 118 -2.06 -4.85 -0.95
CA ALA A 118 -0.65 -5.27 -0.98
C ALA A 118 -0.44 -6.68 -0.44
N THR A 119 -1.24 -7.11 0.54
CA THR A 119 -1.20 -8.46 1.09
C THR A 119 -1.62 -9.49 0.05
N GLU A 120 -2.68 -9.22 -0.72
CA GLU A 120 -3.10 -10.10 -1.81
C GLU A 120 -2.03 -10.15 -2.90
N LEU A 121 -1.45 -9.00 -3.28
CA LEU A 121 -0.37 -8.93 -4.27
C LEU A 121 0.88 -9.70 -3.82
N ARG A 122 1.28 -9.60 -2.55
CA ARG A 122 2.42 -10.36 -1.98
C ARG A 122 2.18 -11.88 -1.95
N ASN A 123 0.94 -12.33 -2.16
CA ASN A 123 0.59 -13.75 -2.24
C ASN A 123 0.00 -14.14 -3.62
N ALA A 124 0.08 -13.23 -4.60
CA ALA A 124 -0.47 -13.42 -5.93
C ALA A 124 0.41 -14.31 -6.81
N THR A 125 -0.16 -14.71 -7.95
CA THR A 125 0.55 -15.41 -9.02
C THR A 125 0.91 -14.44 -10.13
N TYR A 126 2.11 -14.59 -10.70
CA TYR A 126 2.66 -13.73 -11.73
C TYR A 126 3.19 -14.58 -12.90
N SER A 127 2.74 -14.30 -14.12
CA SER A 127 3.27 -14.92 -15.34
C SER A 127 4.24 -13.99 -16.08
N GLY A 128 5.00 -14.54 -17.03
CA GLY A 128 5.93 -13.75 -17.86
C GLY A 128 7.35 -13.59 -17.31
N ILE A 129 7.61 -14.04 -16.07
CA ILE A 129 8.96 -14.05 -15.47
C ILE A 129 9.73 -15.30 -15.88
N TYR A 130 9.07 -16.47 -15.82
CA TYR A 130 9.57 -17.75 -16.31
C TYR A 130 8.54 -18.41 -17.24
N GLU A 131 8.88 -19.58 -17.78
CA GLU A 131 7.94 -20.39 -18.58
C GLU A 131 6.70 -20.80 -17.76
N ALA A 132 6.89 -21.15 -16.49
CA ALA A 132 5.80 -21.39 -15.56
C ALA A 132 5.51 -20.12 -14.72
N PRO A 133 4.24 -19.88 -14.37
CA PRO A 133 3.90 -18.78 -13.47
C PRO A 133 4.48 -19.00 -12.07
N VAL A 134 4.81 -17.91 -11.38
CA VAL A 134 5.33 -17.93 -10.00
C VAL A 134 4.26 -17.46 -9.04
N THR A 135 4.06 -18.17 -7.94
CA THR A 135 3.19 -17.73 -6.85
C THR A 135 4.06 -17.28 -5.70
N LEU A 136 3.91 -16.01 -5.30
CA LEU A 136 4.62 -15.49 -4.15
C LEU A 136 3.98 -15.99 -2.85
N THR A 137 4.77 -16.08 -1.79
CA THR A 137 4.32 -16.27 -0.42
C THR A 137 4.96 -15.17 0.40
N ASP A 138 4.14 -14.25 0.93
CA ASP A 138 4.60 -13.06 1.66
C ASP A 138 5.67 -12.24 0.90
N GLY A 139 5.48 -12.12 -0.41
CA GLY A 139 6.33 -11.34 -1.30
C GLY A 139 7.55 -12.08 -1.85
N LEU A 140 7.71 -13.39 -1.55
CA LEU A 140 8.86 -14.17 -1.99
C LEU A 140 8.43 -15.44 -2.73
N TYR A 141 9.11 -15.73 -3.83
CA TYR A 141 9.13 -17.04 -4.47
C TYR A 141 10.58 -17.54 -4.54
N GLU A 142 10.79 -18.80 -4.20
CA GLU A 142 12.05 -19.51 -4.41
C GLU A 142 11.75 -20.84 -5.12
N GLY A 143 12.31 -21.01 -6.32
CA GLY A 143 12.11 -22.22 -7.12
C GLY A 143 13.18 -23.28 -6.90
N GLU A 144 13.07 -24.38 -7.67
CA GLU A 144 14.12 -25.37 -7.73
C GLU A 144 15.34 -24.87 -8.54
N PRO A 145 16.56 -25.31 -8.24
CA PRO A 145 17.73 -24.94 -9.01
C PRO A 145 17.55 -25.37 -10.47
N PHE A 146 17.96 -24.51 -11.41
CA PHE A 146 17.87 -24.85 -12.84
C PHE A 146 18.70 -26.07 -13.24
N VAL A 147 19.71 -26.41 -12.44
CA VAL A 147 20.55 -27.60 -12.61
C VAL A 147 20.57 -28.36 -11.30
N GLU A 148 20.29 -29.67 -11.36
CA GLU A 148 20.32 -30.55 -10.20
C GLU A 148 21.68 -30.43 -9.46
N GLY A 149 21.62 -30.14 -8.16
CA GLY A 149 22.79 -29.97 -7.30
C GLY A 149 23.46 -28.59 -7.37
N ALA A 150 22.94 -27.63 -8.14
CA ALA A 150 23.42 -26.25 -8.11
C ALA A 150 23.08 -25.55 -6.78
N ALA A 151 23.93 -24.63 -6.36
CA ALA A 151 23.75 -23.84 -5.14
C ALA A 151 22.76 -22.67 -5.30
N SER A 152 22.59 -22.17 -6.53
CA SER A 152 21.71 -21.04 -6.83
C SER A 152 20.32 -21.52 -7.22
N ARG A 153 19.30 -20.80 -6.74
CA ARG A 153 17.89 -21.02 -7.03
C ARG A 153 17.29 -19.74 -7.64
N PRO A 154 16.31 -19.86 -8.54
CA PRO A 154 15.53 -18.72 -9.00
C PRO A 154 14.74 -18.13 -7.82
N VAL A 155 14.95 -16.84 -7.57
CA VAL A 155 14.22 -16.07 -6.56
C VAL A 155 13.47 -14.94 -7.25
N VAL A 156 12.22 -14.71 -6.86
CA VAL A 156 11.45 -13.53 -7.25
C VAL A 156 10.99 -12.83 -5.97
N GLU A 157 11.32 -11.56 -5.84
CA GLU A 157 10.99 -10.74 -4.67
C GLU A 157 10.08 -9.57 -5.07
N TYR A 158 9.05 -9.35 -4.26
CA TYR A 158 8.19 -8.20 -4.32
C TYR A 158 8.89 -6.96 -3.76
N ILE A 159 8.95 -5.89 -4.55
CA ILE A 159 9.59 -4.64 -4.12
C ILE A 159 8.53 -3.63 -3.66
N SER A 160 7.62 -3.28 -4.56
CA SER A 160 6.61 -2.26 -4.34
C SER A 160 5.50 -2.35 -5.40
N GLU A 161 4.48 -1.54 -5.23
CA GLU A 161 3.32 -1.47 -6.10
C GLU A 161 2.81 -0.03 -6.25
N ILE A 162 2.04 0.18 -7.30
CA ILE A 162 1.19 1.35 -7.47
C ILE A 162 -0.20 0.89 -7.89
N TYR A 163 -1.22 1.69 -7.58
CA TYR A 163 -2.62 1.40 -7.89
C TYR A 163 -3.19 2.40 -8.89
N GLY A 164 -4.18 1.94 -9.65
CA GLY A 164 -4.96 2.76 -10.58
C GLY A 164 -5.78 1.87 -11.52
N ASP A 165 -6.78 2.46 -12.15
CA ASP A 165 -7.67 1.75 -13.08
C ASP A 165 -6.94 1.49 -14.41
N LEU A 166 -6.58 0.23 -14.67
CA LEU A 166 -5.79 -0.20 -15.82
C LEU A 166 -6.68 -0.79 -16.92
N ASP A 167 -7.77 -1.47 -16.57
CA ASP A 167 -8.70 -2.07 -17.53
C ASP A 167 -9.98 -1.27 -17.80
N GLY A 168 -10.20 -0.18 -17.05
CA GLY A 168 -11.30 0.76 -17.23
C GLY A 168 -12.61 0.31 -16.58
N ASP A 169 -12.59 -0.64 -15.65
CA ASP A 169 -13.77 -1.12 -14.95
C ASP A 169 -14.21 -0.26 -13.75
N GLY A 170 -13.40 0.75 -13.41
CA GLY A 170 -13.64 1.70 -12.32
C GLY A 170 -13.20 1.22 -10.95
N LEU A 171 -12.62 0.03 -10.83
CA LEU A 171 -11.88 -0.44 -9.66
C LEU A 171 -10.38 -0.19 -9.87
N ALA A 172 -9.67 0.06 -8.78
CA ALA A 172 -8.22 0.20 -8.86
C ALA A 172 -7.56 -1.18 -9.05
N ASP A 173 -6.82 -1.34 -10.14
CA ASP A 173 -5.88 -2.43 -10.38
C ASP A 173 -4.52 -2.10 -9.76
N ALA A 174 -3.53 -2.98 -9.97
CA ALA A 174 -2.17 -2.75 -9.51
C ALA A 174 -1.12 -3.01 -10.60
N ALA A 175 -0.07 -2.19 -10.58
CA ALA A 175 1.21 -2.50 -11.20
C ALA A 175 2.20 -2.86 -10.09
N VAL A 176 2.78 -4.05 -10.17
CA VAL A 176 3.70 -4.60 -9.17
C VAL A 176 5.10 -4.65 -9.73
N PHE A 177 6.05 -4.11 -8.98
CA PHE A 177 7.47 -4.19 -9.30
C PHE A 177 8.11 -5.38 -8.59
N LEU A 178 8.73 -6.24 -9.39
CA LEU A 178 9.35 -7.48 -8.94
C LEU A 178 10.83 -7.49 -9.33
N VAL A 179 11.66 -8.12 -8.52
CA VAL A 179 13.06 -8.39 -8.85
C VAL A 179 13.26 -9.88 -8.91
N GLU A 180 13.84 -10.34 -10.01
CA GLU A 180 14.25 -11.72 -10.21
C GLU A 180 15.78 -11.86 -10.09
N ASN A 181 16.21 -12.88 -9.38
CA ASN A 181 17.61 -13.28 -9.28
C ASN A 181 17.72 -14.81 -9.18
N SER A 182 18.34 -15.43 -10.18
CA SER A 182 18.61 -16.86 -10.20
C SER A 182 20.08 -17.23 -9.96
N GLY A 183 20.83 -16.37 -9.29
CA GLY A 183 22.28 -16.45 -9.09
C GLY A 183 23.08 -15.45 -9.92
N GLY A 184 24.40 -15.41 -9.68
CA GLY A 184 25.28 -14.42 -10.32
C GLY A 184 25.19 -13.03 -9.67
N THR A 185 25.22 -11.97 -10.48
CA THR A 185 25.19 -10.56 -10.01
C THR A 185 24.08 -9.72 -10.63
N GLY A 186 23.27 -10.31 -11.52
CA GLY A 186 22.15 -9.62 -12.16
C GLY A 186 20.96 -9.53 -11.21
N ASN A 187 20.20 -8.44 -11.32
CA ASN A 187 18.89 -8.31 -10.67
C ASN A 187 17.94 -7.79 -11.74
N PHE A 188 17.11 -8.68 -12.26
CA PHE A 188 16.23 -8.38 -13.39
C PHE A 188 14.93 -7.81 -12.86
N VAL A 189 14.65 -6.54 -13.18
CA VAL A 189 13.45 -5.86 -12.70
C VAL A 189 12.32 -6.08 -13.68
N TYR A 190 11.14 -6.39 -13.16
CA TYR A 190 9.90 -6.57 -13.91
C TYR A 190 8.84 -5.59 -13.41
N VAL A 191 7.92 -5.23 -14.30
CA VAL A 191 6.62 -4.67 -13.94
C VAL A 191 5.54 -5.66 -14.34
N ALA A 192 4.63 -5.98 -13.43
CA ALA A 192 3.52 -6.89 -13.67
C ALA A 192 2.18 -6.20 -13.44
N ALA A 193 1.18 -6.51 -14.26
CA ALA A 193 -0.18 -6.04 -14.07
C ALA A 193 -1.00 -7.09 -13.31
N GLN A 194 -1.73 -6.64 -12.28
CA GLN A 194 -2.66 -7.44 -11.50
C GLN A 194 -4.02 -6.73 -11.52
N LEU A 195 -4.98 -7.33 -12.22
CA LEU A 195 -6.34 -6.80 -12.32
C LEU A 195 -7.13 -7.11 -11.06
N ASN A 196 -7.93 -6.16 -10.61
CA ASN A 196 -8.72 -6.27 -9.40
C ASN A 196 -10.10 -6.88 -9.68
N GLN A 197 -10.23 -8.18 -9.39
CA GLN A 197 -11.54 -8.86 -9.42
C GLN A 197 -12.15 -8.93 -8.03
N ASN A 198 -12.65 -7.79 -7.56
CA ASN A 198 -13.23 -7.64 -6.23
C ASN A 198 -12.26 -8.10 -5.12
N GLY A 199 -11.13 -7.42 -4.99
CA GLY A 199 -10.04 -7.71 -4.06
C GLY A 199 -9.13 -8.83 -4.53
N GLN A 200 -9.59 -9.70 -5.45
CA GLN A 200 -8.78 -10.82 -5.91
C GLN A 200 -7.86 -10.40 -7.07
N PRO A 201 -6.53 -10.55 -6.94
CA PRO A 201 -5.60 -10.24 -8.01
C PRO A 201 -5.72 -11.27 -9.13
N VAL A 202 -5.87 -10.77 -10.36
CA VAL A 202 -5.82 -11.58 -11.57
C VAL A 202 -4.64 -11.16 -12.42
N ASP A 203 -3.74 -12.10 -12.63
CA ASP A 203 -2.52 -11.93 -13.41
C ASP A 203 -2.82 -11.52 -14.85
N ALA A 204 -2.28 -10.37 -15.26
CA ALA A 204 -2.29 -9.88 -16.64
C ALA A 204 -0.87 -9.84 -17.25
N GLY A 205 0.06 -10.56 -16.63
CA GLY A 205 1.42 -10.76 -17.13
C GLY A 205 2.42 -9.71 -16.67
N ALA A 206 3.68 -10.10 -16.73
CA ALA A 206 4.83 -9.28 -16.42
C ALA A 206 5.66 -8.97 -17.68
N VAL A 207 6.22 -7.76 -17.71
CA VAL A 207 7.20 -7.33 -18.70
C VAL A 207 8.52 -7.09 -18.01
N TRP A 208 9.58 -7.65 -18.59
CA TRP A 208 10.95 -7.36 -18.17
C TRP A 208 11.28 -5.91 -18.50
N LEU A 209 11.69 -5.15 -17.48
CA LEU A 209 12.20 -3.79 -17.67
C LEU A 209 13.65 -3.89 -18.11
N GLU A 210 14.60 -3.99 -17.16
CA GLU A 210 16.02 -4.24 -17.43
C GLU A 210 16.72 -4.82 -16.19
N ASP A 211 18.00 -5.21 -16.33
CA ASP A 211 18.90 -5.49 -15.20
C ASP A 211 19.23 -4.20 -14.43
N ARG A 212 18.98 -4.19 -13.11
CA ARG A 212 19.29 -3.10 -12.16
C ARG A 212 18.82 -1.72 -12.62
N ILE A 213 17.66 -1.67 -13.28
CA ILE A 213 17.06 -0.42 -13.73
C ILE A 213 16.73 0.47 -12.52
N GLN A 214 16.89 1.79 -12.68
CA GLN A 214 16.40 2.74 -11.68
C GLN A 214 15.08 3.32 -12.14
N ILE A 215 14.01 3.11 -11.37
CA ILE A 215 12.71 3.74 -11.58
C ILE A 215 12.70 5.06 -10.80
N LYS A 216 12.44 6.18 -11.49
CA LYS A 216 12.37 7.53 -10.90
C LYS A 216 10.95 7.92 -10.54
N SER A 217 9.99 7.53 -11.35
CA SER A 217 8.56 7.68 -11.07
C SER A 217 7.77 6.57 -11.75
N ALA A 218 6.60 6.27 -11.19
CA ALA A 218 5.66 5.32 -11.73
C ALA A 218 4.23 5.79 -11.42
N THR A 219 3.33 5.71 -12.40
CA THR A 219 1.92 6.05 -12.24
C THR A 219 1.05 5.17 -13.14
N ILE A 220 -0.21 4.96 -12.74
CA ILE A 220 -1.25 4.40 -13.61
C ILE A 220 -2.20 5.55 -13.93
N ALA A 221 -2.31 5.89 -15.21
CA ALA A 221 -3.20 6.94 -15.69
C ALA A 221 -3.72 6.58 -17.08
N ASP A 222 -4.98 6.90 -17.37
CA ASP A 222 -5.62 6.66 -18.67
C ASP A 222 -5.47 5.21 -19.19
N GLY A 223 -5.56 4.22 -18.29
CA GLY A 223 -5.39 2.79 -18.62
C GLY A 223 -3.96 2.39 -18.99
N GLN A 224 -2.96 3.18 -18.58
CA GLN A 224 -1.55 2.92 -18.87
C GLN A 224 -0.68 3.01 -17.63
N ILE A 225 0.29 2.09 -17.52
CA ILE A 225 1.41 2.21 -16.59
C ILE A 225 2.47 3.08 -17.25
N MET A 226 2.76 4.25 -16.69
CA MET A 226 3.79 5.17 -17.17
C MET A 226 4.96 5.19 -16.19
N LEU A 227 6.17 4.93 -16.68
CA LEU A 227 7.39 4.92 -15.88
C LEU A 227 8.40 5.96 -16.41
N GLU A 228 9.04 6.70 -15.51
CA GLU A 228 10.33 7.36 -15.79
C GLU A 228 11.46 6.47 -15.26
N ILE A 229 12.40 6.11 -16.13
CA ILE A 229 13.48 5.16 -15.83
C ILE A 229 14.84 5.73 -16.22
N ILE A 230 15.90 5.23 -15.57
CA ILE A 230 17.28 5.38 -16.05
C ILE A 230 17.69 4.09 -16.76
N THR A 231 17.94 4.19 -18.05
CA THR A 231 18.28 3.11 -18.98
C THR A 231 19.66 3.34 -19.62
N GLU A 232 20.16 2.33 -20.32
CA GLU A 232 21.44 2.33 -21.01
C GLU A 232 21.43 3.28 -22.22
N GLY A 233 22.39 4.20 -22.24
CA GLY A 233 22.67 5.07 -23.36
C GLY A 233 23.69 4.55 -24.35
N PRO A 234 23.82 5.20 -25.52
CA PRO A 234 24.94 4.96 -26.42
C PRO A 234 26.30 5.16 -25.73
N GLY A 235 27.01 4.06 -25.49
CA GLY A 235 28.35 4.08 -24.89
C GLY A 235 28.37 3.89 -23.37
N ASP A 236 27.21 3.74 -22.73
CA ASP A 236 27.14 3.34 -21.33
C ASP A 236 27.58 1.88 -21.17
N ALA A 237 28.16 1.57 -20.01
CA ALA A 237 28.29 0.19 -19.56
C ALA A 237 27.04 -0.19 -18.75
N ALA A 238 26.65 -1.46 -18.74
CA ALA A 238 25.46 -1.95 -18.01
C ALA A 238 25.42 -1.57 -16.51
N CYS A 239 26.58 -1.33 -15.87
CA CYS A 239 26.67 -0.87 -14.47
C CYS A 239 26.25 0.59 -14.25
N CYS A 240 26.27 1.38 -15.32
CA CYS A 240 26.59 2.79 -15.27
C CYS A 240 25.70 3.56 -16.24
N LYS A 241 24.42 3.18 -16.25
CA LYS A 241 23.34 3.74 -17.07
C LYS A 241 23.11 5.21 -16.75
N SER A 242 22.95 6.03 -17.78
CA SER A 242 22.84 7.48 -17.65
C SER A 242 21.65 8.10 -18.37
N HIS A 243 20.91 7.39 -19.23
CA HIS A 243 19.83 8.01 -20.02
C HIS A 243 18.48 7.93 -19.33
N LYS A 244 17.72 9.04 -19.32
CA LYS A 244 16.33 9.02 -18.89
C LYS A 244 15.45 8.53 -20.03
N ALA A 245 14.47 7.69 -19.72
CA ALA A 245 13.41 7.35 -20.66
C ALA A 245 12.05 7.35 -19.97
N GLN A 246 11.03 7.73 -20.74
CA GLN A 246 9.64 7.52 -20.40
C GLN A 246 9.12 6.34 -21.19
N VAL A 247 8.58 5.35 -20.50
CA VAL A 247 8.00 4.15 -21.10
C VAL A 247 6.56 3.99 -20.64
N ALA A 248 5.69 3.57 -21.55
CA ALA A 248 4.30 3.30 -21.21
C ALA A 248 3.92 1.87 -21.59
N TYR A 249 3.16 1.23 -20.71
CA TYR A 249 2.59 -0.11 -20.90
C TYR A 249 1.07 -0.04 -20.78
N ALA A 250 0.37 -0.84 -21.56
CA ALA A 250 -1.09 -0.94 -21.51
C ALA A 250 -1.52 -2.39 -21.73
N LEU A 251 -2.75 -2.71 -21.36
CA LEU A 251 -3.34 -4.01 -21.65
C LEU A 251 -3.69 -4.10 -23.14
N GLN A 252 -3.23 -5.16 -23.78
CA GLN A 252 -3.64 -5.58 -25.12
C GLN A 252 -4.00 -7.06 -25.06
N ASP A 253 -5.22 -7.41 -25.46
CA ASP A 253 -5.75 -8.79 -25.38
C ASP A 253 -5.60 -9.41 -23.98
N GLY A 254 -5.73 -8.60 -22.93
CA GLY A 254 -5.62 -9.02 -21.53
C GLY A 254 -4.19 -9.24 -21.03
N GLN A 255 -3.17 -8.85 -21.82
CA GLN A 255 -1.77 -8.93 -21.43
C GLN A 255 -1.12 -7.55 -21.39
N LEU A 256 -0.22 -7.35 -20.43
CA LEU A 256 0.57 -6.13 -20.36
C LEU A 256 1.59 -6.07 -21.50
N VAL A 257 1.52 -5.01 -22.31
CA VAL A 257 2.39 -4.80 -23.47
C VAL A 257 2.94 -3.38 -23.45
N GLN A 258 4.22 -3.21 -23.84
CA GLN A 258 4.80 -1.89 -24.02
C GLN A 258 4.18 -1.19 -25.24
N VAL A 259 3.61 0.00 -25.02
CA VAL A 259 2.94 0.78 -26.07
C VAL A 259 3.72 2.01 -26.50
N SER A 260 4.64 2.50 -25.68
CA SER A 260 5.57 3.56 -26.08
C SER A 260 6.89 3.52 -25.32
N SER A 261 7.92 4.11 -25.93
CA SER A 261 9.19 4.46 -25.28
C SER A 261 9.76 5.71 -25.91
N GLN A 262 10.13 6.67 -25.08
CA GLN A 262 10.78 7.91 -25.48
C GLN A 262 12.00 8.13 -24.58
N ALA A 263 13.20 8.05 -25.15
CA ALA A 263 14.43 8.42 -24.47
C ALA A 263 14.65 9.94 -24.56
N GLY A 264 15.07 10.55 -23.45
CA GLY A 264 15.49 11.94 -23.36
C GLY A 264 16.94 12.03 -22.88
N ASP A 265 17.68 13.00 -23.40
CA ASP A 265 19.02 13.30 -22.93
C ASP A 265 18.96 13.98 -21.55
N LEU A 266 19.89 13.65 -20.65
CA LEU A 266 20.08 14.41 -19.41
C LEU A 266 20.67 15.78 -19.76
N GLU A 267 19.87 16.85 -19.68
CA GLU A 267 20.42 18.21 -19.53
C GLU A 267 20.98 18.44 -18.12
#